data_AF-A0A961XCG6-F1
#
_entry.id   AF-A0A961XCG6-F1
#
_cell.length_a   1.000
_cell.length_b   1.000
_cell.length_c   1.000
_cell.angle_alpha   90.00
_cell.angle_beta   90.00
_cell.angle_gamma   90.00
#
_symmetry.space_group_name_H-M   'P 1'
#
loop_
_entity.id
_entity.type
_entity.pdbx_description
1 polymer ?
#
loop_
_entity_poly.entity_id
_entity_poly.type
_entity_poly.pdbx_seq_one_letter_code
_entity_poly.pdbx_strand_id
1 'polypeptide(L)'
;MDKYGLLHIGKTGGTAANAVIKENNKRGVGEFVRCYKHRVGLRDVHDENMCERLMFFIREPVARYISAFNSRLRMGYPRHHGEWGPNEAIAFETFKTPNQLAEALGSEDAKVRDEALFAMNAIRHLRKAYQHYLGSVDLLGQEKDRIYFIGTTETFDDDFSLLRKLLGIDPSIALPTDDYGAHRTPDGFEKTVSEAGRRNVQAYYKEDYEIYHWCLKRRAELLPLRLAETAE
;
A
#
# COMPACT_ATOMS: atom_id res chain seq x y z
N MET A 1 -10.34 -2.60 22.86
CA MET A 1 -10.59 -2.61 21.41
C MET A 1 -10.90 -1.18 21.00
N ASP A 2 -10.21 -0.65 19.99
CA ASP A 2 -10.47 0.70 19.48
C ASP A 2 -11.70 0.68 18.55
N LYS A 3 -12.48 1.77 18.47
CA LYS A 3 -13.62 1.81 17.53
C LYS A 3 -13.13 1.72 16.07
N TYR A 4 -12.13 2.52 15.71
CA TYR A 4 -11.56 2.56 14.36
C TYR A 4 -10.08 2.21 14.35
N GLY A 5 -9.68 1.37 13.39
CA GLY A 5 -8.28 1.03 13.13
C GLY A 5 -7.91 1.31 11.66
N LEU A 6 -6.74 1.91 11.43
CA LEU A 6 -6.17 2.08 10.10
C LEU A 6 -4.94 1.17 9.94
N LEU A 7 -5.11 0.11 9.14
CA LEU A 7 -4.04 -0.80 8.78
C LEU A 7 -3.14 -0.15 7.72
N HIS A 8 -1.83 -0.15 7.99
CA HIS A 8 -0.87 0.47 7.10
C HIS A 8 -0.25 -0.56 6.14
N ILE A 9 -0.62 -0.47 4.86
CA ILE A 9 -0.05 -1.24 3.77
C ILE A 9 1.06 -0.44 3.08
N GLY A 10 2.21 -1.07 2.87
CA GLY A 10 3.33 -0.41 2.21
C GLY A 10 2.99 0.06 0.79
N LYS A 11 3.28 1.33 0.51
CA LYS A 11 3.20 1.96 -0.84
C LYS A 11 1.79 2.20 -1.37
N THR A 12 0.81 2.31 -0.49
CA THR A 12 -0.60 2.60 -0.83
C THR A 12 -1.08 3.97 -0.33
N GLY A 13 -0.18 4.94 -0.15
CA GLY A 13 -0.53 6.28 0.36
C GLY A 13 -0.76 6.36 1.88
N GLY A 14 -0.67 5.23 2.59
CA GLY A 14 -0.93 5.17 4.03
C GLY A 14 -0.05 6.07 4.91
N THR A 15 1.11 6.55 4.44
CA THR A 15 1.97 7.49 5.20
C THR A 15 1.33 8.87 5.27
N ALA A 16 0.77 9.35 4.15
CA ALA A 16 0.07 10.63 4.08
C ALA A 16 -1.21 10.58 4.93
N ALA A 17 -2.01 9.52 4.79
CA ALA A 17 -3.20 9.31 5.59
C ALA A 17 -2.89 9.25 7.10
N ASN A 18 -1.87 8.47 7.50
CA ASN A 18 -1.43 8.38 8.89
C ASN A 18 -0.97 9.73 9.46
N ALA A 19 -0.33 10.59 8.68
CA ALA A 19 0.14 11.89 9.15
C ALA A 19 -1.05 12.78 9.57
N VAL A 20 -2.06 12.87 8.69
CA VAL A 20 -3.28 13.65 8.97
C VAL A 20 -4.05 13.07 10.14
N ILE A 21 -4.29 11.76 10.15
CA ILE A 21 -5.09 11.10 11.20
C ILE A 21 -4.41 11.22 12.57
N LYS A 22 -3.09 11.04 12.64
CA LYS A 22 -2.36 11.22 13.92
C LYS A 22 -2.43 12.65 14.41
N GLU A 23 -2.36 13.63 13.51
CA GLU A 23 -2.49 15.02 13.89
C GLU A 23 -3.92 15.33 14.37
N ASN A 24 -4.93 14.80 13.70
CA ASN A 24 -6.33 14.93 14.11
C ASN A 24 -6.58 14.31 15.50
N ASN A 25 -6.04 13.11 15.75
CA ASN A 25 -6.13 12.46 17.05
C ASN A 25 -5.52 13.30 18.19
N LYS A 26 -4.44 14.06 17.93
CA LYS A 26 -3.87 14.97 18.95
C LYS A 26 -4.78 16.15 19.25
N ARG A 27 -5.54 16.62 18.25
CA ARG A 27 -6.50 17.72 18.41
C ARG A 27 -7.77 17.28 19.15
N GLY A 28 -8.06 15.98 19.18
CA GLY A 28 -9.25 15.45 19.84
C GLY A 28 -10.56 15.82 19.13
N VAL A 29 -10.51 16.05 17.81
CA VAL A 29 -11.67 16.38 16.98
C VAL A 29 -12.14 15.14 16.23
N GLY A 30 -13.45 14.93 16.15
CA GLY A 30 -14.03 13.79 15.46
C GLY A 30 -13.70 12.45 16.14
N GLU A 31 -13.65 11.40 15.33
CA GLU A 31 -13.41 10.03 15.79
C GLU A 31 -11.92 9.76 15.99
N PHE A 32 -11.56 9.13 17.11
CA PHE A 32 -10.20 8.64 17.31
C PHE A 32 -9.96 7.40 16.45
N VAL A 33 -8.84 7.40 15.72
CA VAL A 33 -8.44 6.26 14.87
C VAL A 33 -7.08 5.72 15.25
N ARG A 34 -7.00 4.44 15.56
CA ARG A 34 -5.73 3.77 15.82
C ARG A 34 -4.96 3.51 14.53
N CYS A 35 -3.87 4.26 14.29
CA CYS A 35 -2.95 3.97 13.18
C CYS A 35 -2.00 2.82 13.54
N TYR A 36 -2.11 1.68 12.85
CA TYR A 36 -1.20 0.55 13.05
C TYR A 36 0.14 0.75 12.35
N LYS A 37 1.20 0.12 12.88
CA LYS A 37 2.56 0.16 12.32
C LYS A 37 2.68 -0.87 11.17
N HIS A 38 3.64 -0.69 10.27
CA HIS A 38 3.94 -1.60 9.15
C HIS A 38 4.24 -3.08 9.50
N ARG A 39 4.32 -3.42 10.79
CA ARG A 39 4.54 -4.79 11.26
C ARG A 39 3.24 -5.51 11.64
N VAL A 40 2.17 -4.74 11.79
CA VAL A 40 0.84 -5.25 12.12
C VAL A 40 0.15 -5.55 10.80
N GLY A 41 -0.32 -6.78 10.64
CA GLY A 41 -1.15 -7.25 9.54
C GLY A 41 -2.59 -7.51 9.98
N LEU A 42 -3.43 -7.91 9.02
CA LEU A 42 -4.83 -8.28 9.26
C LEU A 42 -4.95 -9.45 10.23
N ARG A 43 -4.00 -10.40 10.21
CA ARG A 43 -3.98 -11.53 11.14
C ARG A 43 -3.84 -11.06 12.59
N ASP A 44 -2.94 -10.11 12.87
CA ASP A 44 -2.82 -9.54 14.22
C ASP A 44 -4.10 -8.80 14.64
N VAL A 45 -4.72 -8.06 13.71
CA VAL A 45 -6.00 -7.36 13.95
C VAL A 45 -7.15 -8.33 14.25
N HIS A 46 -7.15 -9.49 13.61
CA HIS A 46 -8.09 -10.59 13.83
C HIS A 46 -7.83 -11.25 15.19
N ASP A 47 -6.64 -11.81 15.38
CA ASP A 47 -6.28 -12.62 16.54
C ASP A 47 -6.37 -11.83 17.85
N GLU A 48 -5.98 -10.56 17.84
CA GLU A 48 -6.01 -9.69 19.03
C GLU A 48 -7.29 -8.84 19.15
N ASN A 49 -8.25 -9.00 18.23
CA ASN A 49 -9.50 -8.22 18.17
C ASN A 49 -9.27 -6.70 18.38
N MET A 50 -8.38 -6.13 17.57
CA MET A 50 -7.79 -4.81 17.88
C MET A 50 -8.76 -3.63 17.67
N CYS A 51 -9.72 -3.74 16.74
CA CYS A 51 -10.70 -2.68 16.47
C CYS A 51 -12.08 -3.17 16.00
N GLU A 52 -13.13 -2.35 16.12
CA GLU A 52 -14.45 -2.70 15.58
C GLU A 52 -14.56 -2.47 14.07
N ARG A 53 -13.97 -1.37 13.59
CA ARG A 53 -14.06 -0.89 12.20
C ARG A 53 -12.66 -0.72 11.62
N LEU A 54 -12.30 -1.62 10.70
CA LEU A 54 -11.02 -1.65 10.03
C LEU A 54 -11.05 -0.85 8.72
N MET A 55 -10.00 -0.08 8.49
CA MET A 55 -9.81 0.72 7.29
C MET A 55 -8.42 0.51 6.74
N PHE A 56 -8.25 0.61 5.42
CA PHE A 56 -6.93 0.60 4.76
C PHE A 56 -7.01 1.14 3.33
N PHE A 57 -5.84 1.36 2.73
CA PHE A 57 -5.71 1.79 1.34
C PHE A 57 -4.99 0.71 0.53
N ILE A 58 -5.46 0.49 -0.70
CA ILE A 58 -4.86 -0.39 -1.70
C ILE A 58 -4.39 0.41 -2.94
N ARG A 59 -3.67 -0.27 -3.82
CA ARG A 59 -3.10 0.21 -5.09
C ARG A 59 -3.02 -0.95 -6.07
N GLU A 60 -3.19 -0.69 -7.35
CA GLU A 60 -2.95 -1.70 -8.38
C GLU A 60 -1.56 -2.36 -8.20
N PRO A 61 -1.45 -3.70 -8.18
CA PRO A 61 -0.20 -4.38 -7.77
C PRO A 61 1.05 -4.02 -8.59
N VAL A 62 0.95 -3.82 -9.91
CA VAL A 62 2.08 -3.39 -10.75
C VAL A 62 2.44 -1.94 -10.44
N ALA A 63 1.46 -1.04 -10.30
CA ALA A 63 1.71 0.33 -9.89
C ALA A 63 2.38 0.41 -8.51
N ARG A 64 1.98 -0.48 -7.59
CA ARG A 64 2.60 -0.65 -6.27
C ARG A 64 4.04 -1.16 -6.39
N TYR A 65 4.30 -2.16 -7.24
CA TYR A 65 5.63 -2.68 -7.56
C TYR A 65 6.57 -1.57 -8.04
N ILE A 66 6.15 -0.77 -9.03
CA ILE A 66 6.93 0.36 -9.56
C ILE A 66 7.24 1.38 -8.45
N SER A 67 6.25 1.72 -7.63
CA SER A 67 6.43 2.64 -6.51
C SER A 67 7.36 2.08 -5.44
N ALA A 68 7.25 0.79 -5.14
CA ALA A 68 8.07 0.09 -4.16
C ALA A 68 9.54 0.00 -4.59
N PHE A 69 9.79 -0.40 -5.84
CA PHE A 69 11.12 -0.47 -6.45
C PHE A 69 11.80 0.90 -6.39
N ASN A 70 11.20 1.92 -6.99
CA ASN A 70 11.76 3.26 -7.05
C ASN A 70 11.98 3.87 -5.65
N SER A 71 11.07 3.57 -4.71
CA SER A 71 11.21 4.03 -3.33
C SER A 71 12.41 3.42 -2.62
N ARG A 72 12.75 2.15 -2.89
CA ARG A 72 13.93 1.51 -2.31
C ARG A 72 15.20 1.84 -3.07
N LEU A 73 15.16 1.96 -4.40
CA LEU A 73 16.29 2.44 -5.19
C LEU A 73 16.78 3.81 -4.70
N ARG A 74 15.88 4.70 -4.29
CA ARG A 74 16.28 5.98 -3.67
C ARG A 74 16.53 5.92 -2.16
N MET A 75 16.65 4.74 -1.55
CA MET A 75 16.83 4.57 -0.10
C MET A 75 15.74 5.25 0.76
N GLY A 76 14.56 5.53 0.20
CA GLY A 76 13.47 6.25 0.87
C GLY A 76 13.53 7.78 0.77
N TYR A 77 14.51 8.35 0.06
CA TYR A 77 14.67 9.80 -0.04
C TYR A 77 13.45 10.50 -0.70
N PRO A 78 13.16 11.74 -0.25
CA PRO A 78 13.93 12.47 0.76
C PRO A 78 13.41 12.36 2.19
N ARG A 79 12.23 11.78 2.39
CA ARG A 79 11.58 11.74 3.71
C ARG A 79 12.28 10.79 4.69
N HIS A 80 12.90 9.75 4.17
CA HIS A 80 13.60 8.74 4.94
C HIS A 80 14.97 8.47 4.32
N HIS A 81 15.95 8.14 5.15
CA HIS A 81 17.22 7.60 4.71
C HIS A 81 17.39 6.22 5.33
N GLY A 82 16.98 5.20 4.59
CA GLY A 82 17.23 3.81 4.94
C GLY A 82 18.16 3.21 3.90
N GLU A 83 19.43 3.10 4.25
CA GLU A 83 20.47 2.49 3.43
C GLU A 83 20.03 1.12 2.90
N TRP A 84 20.62 0.72 1.78
CA TRP A 84 20.41 -0.63 1.27
C TRP A 84 21.04 -1.63 2.23
N GLY A 85 20.30 -2.70 2.53
CA GLY A 85 20.95 -3.88 3.06
C GLY A 85 21.83 -4.54 1.99
N PRO A 86 22.73 -5.48 2.37
CA PRO A 86 23.62 -6.16 1.43
C PRO A 86 22.88 -6.76 0.23
N ASN A 87 21.74 -7.42 0.47
CA ASN A 87 20.96 -8.04 -0.61
C ASN A 87 20.27 -7.01 -1.51
N GLU A 88 19.85 -5.86 -0.96
CA GLU A 88 19.30 -4.78 -1.78
C GLU A 88 20.40 -4.14 -2.63
N ALA A 89 21.62 -4.00 -2.11
CA ALA A 89 22.75 -3.49 -2.89
C ALA A 89 23.04 -4.40 -4.10
N ILE A 90 23.11 -5.72 -3.89
CA ILE A 90 23.26 -6.70 -4.98
C ILE A 90 22.11 -6.57 -6.00
N ALA A 91 20.86 -6.52 -5.52
CA ALA A 91 19.70 -6.40 -6.40
C ALA A 91 19.74 -5.12 -7.25
N PHE A 92 20.12 -3.98 -6.66
CA PHE A 92 20.23 -2.70 -7.35
C PHE A 92 21.52 -2.53 -8.14
N GLU A 93 22.54 -3.36 -7.91
CA GLU A 93 23.69 -3.49 -8.81
C GLU A 93 23.26 -4.09 -10.15
N THR A 94 22.42 -5.13 -10.12
CA THR A 94 21.89 -5.81 -11.30
C THR A 94 20.75 -5.04 -11.99
N PHE A 95 19.74 -4.60 -11.23
CA PHE A 95 18.55 -3.97 -11.79
C PHE A 95 18.48 -2.49 -11.43
N LYS A 96 18.62 -1.62 -12.43
CA LYS A 96 18.59 -0.15 -12.27
C LYS A 96 17.20 0.43 -12.45
N THR A 97 16.30 -0.30 -13.10
CA THR A 97 14.93 0.17 -13.34
C THR A 97 13.90 -0.90 -13.00
N PRO A 98 12.66 -0.51 -12.65
CA PRO A 98 11.59 -1.48 -12.42
C PRO A 98 11.30 -2.32 -13.65
N ASN A 99 11.49 -1.81 -14.87
CA ASN A 99 11.26 -2.57 -16.10
C ASN A 99 12.32 -3.66 -16.30
N GLN A 100 13.60 -3.38 -16.05
CA GLN A 100 14.66 -4.38 -16.15
C GLN A 100 14.38 -5.60 -15.27
N LEU A 101 13.99 -5.37 -14.02
CA LEU A 101 13.62 -6.46 -13.11
C LEU A 101 12.33 -7.17 -13.57
N ALA A 102 11.33 -6.42 -14.06
CA ALA A 102 10.06 -6.99 -14.50
C ALA A 102 10.22 -7.90 -15.73
N GLU A 103 11.02 -7.50 -16.72
CA GLU A 103 11.29 -8.34 -17.89
C GLU A 103 12.13 -9.57 -17.52
N ALA A 104 13.13 -9.40 -16.65
CA ALA A 104 14.00 -10.49 -16.21
C ALA A 104 13.25 -11.64 -15.51
N LEU A 105 12.12 -11.37 -14.85
CA LEU A 105 11.25 -12.40 -14.26
C LEU A 105 10.75 -13.44 -15.28
N GLY A 106 10.59 -13.05 -16.54
CA GLY A 106 10.15 -13.91 -17.63
C GLY A 106 11.23 -14.25 -18.64
N SER A 107 12.51 -13.98 -18.32
CA SER A 107 13.64 -14.29 -19.22
C SER A 107 13.69 -15.78 -19.55
N GLU A 108 14.16 -16.16 -20.74
CA GLU A 108 14.42 -17.57 -21.08
C GLU A 108 15.72 -18.09 -20.42
N ASP A 109 16.65 -17.18 -20.10
CA ASP A 109 17.86 -17.50 -19.35
C ASP A 109 17.53 -17.73 -17.86
N ALA A 110 17.79 -18.95 -17.38
CA ALA A 110 17.55 -19.35 -16.00
C ALA A 110 18.31 -18.50 -14.99
N LYS A 111 19.55 -18.10 -15.28
CA LYS A 111 20.36 -17.30 -14.38
C LYS A 111 19.75 -15.91 -14.19
N VAL A 112 19.30 -15.29 -15.28
CA VAL A 112 18.64 -13.97 -15.25
C VAL A 112 17.33 -14.04 -14.46
N ARG A 113 16.54 -15.11 -14.63
CA ARG A 113 15.34 -15.34 -13.83
C ARG A 113 15.65 -15.50 -12.35
N ASP A 114 16.67 -16.27 -12.00
CA ASP A 114 17.07 -16.49 -10.60
C ASP A 114 17.54 -15.19 -9.93
N GLU A 115 18.30 -14.35 -10.65
CA GLU A 115 18.69 -13.01 -10.20
C GLU A 115 17.46 -12.12 -9.96
N ALA A 116 16.47 -12.17 -10.85
CA ALA A 116 15.22 -11.42 -10.69
C ALA A 116 14.42 -11.90 -9.46
N LEU A 117 14.27 -13.21 -9.27
CA LEU A 117 13.59 -13.78 -8.11
C LEU A 117 14.32 -13.45 -6.80
N PHE A 118 15.65 -13.45 -6.81
CA PHE A 118 16.45 -12.97 -5.70
C PHE A 118 16.13 -11.49 -5.40
N ALA A 119 16.15 -10.62 -6.41
CA ALA A 119 15.87 -9.19 -6.24
C ALA A 119 14.46 -8.92 -5.70
N MET A 120 13.43 -9.65 -6.18
CA MET A 120 12.06 -9.55 -5.66
C MET A 120 11.98 -9.86 -4.16
N ASN A 121 12.76 -10.83 -3.69
CA ASN A 121 12.84 -11.22 -2.28
C ASN A 121 13.76 -10.30 -1.45
N ALA A 122 14.80 -9.74 -2.06
CA ALA A 122 15.75 -8.85 -1.40
C ALA A 122 15.15 -7.47 -1.13
N ILE A 123 14.44 -6.90 -2.11
CA ILE A 123 13.93 -5.53 -2.03
C ILE A 123 12.74 -5.47 -1.08
N ARG A 124 12.90 -4.72 0.01
CA ARG A 124 12.02 -4.79 1.20
C ARG A 124 10.53 -4.63 0.88
N HIS A 125 10.17 -3.66 0.03
CA HIS A 125 8.78 -3.37 -0.30
C HIS A 125 8.21 -4.25 -1.42
N LEU A 126 9.06 -4.93 -2.20
CA LEU A 126 8.64 -5.92 -3.19
C LEU A 126 8.26 -7.24 -2.49
N ARG A 127 9.13 -7.72 -1.59
CA ARG A 127 8.85 -8.92 -0.78
C ARG A 127 7.60 -8.79 0.09
N LYS A 128 7.37 -7.61 0.68
CA LYS A 128 6.23 -7.37 1.58
C LYS A 128 5.02 -6.86 0.80
N ALA A 129 4.37 -7.73 0.03
CA ALA A 129 3.16 -7.41 -0.75
C ALA A 129 1.86 -7.55 0.06
N TYR A 130 0.69 -7.64 -0.58
CA TYR A 130 -0.59 -7.81 0.12
C TYR A 130 -0.67 -9.06 0.94
N GLN A 131 -0.17 -10.21 0.49
CA GLN A 131 -0.16 -11.42 1.31
C GLN A 131 0.49 -11.19 2.69
N HIS A 132 1.55 -10.38 2.75
CA HIS A 132 2.21 -10.02 4.02
C HIS A 132 1.31 -9.21 4.96
N TYR A 133 0.47 -8.32 4.43
CA TYR A 133 -0.34 -7.40 5.23
C TYR A 133 -1.77 -7.88 5.47
N LEU A 134 -2.37 -8.56 4.49
CA LEU A 134 -3.78 -8.95 4.47
C LEU A 134 -3.96 -10.46 4.58
N GLY A 135 -2.88 -11.25 4.50
CA GLY A 135 -2.96 -12.71 4.58
C GLY A 135 -3.54 -13.30 3.31
N SER A 136 -4.79 -13.75 3.38
CA SER A 136 -5.49 -14.44 2.28
C SER A 136 -6.89 -13.87 2.06
N VAL A 137 -7.49 -14.24 0.92
CA VAL A 137 -8.91 -13.95 0.64
C VAL A 137 -9.84 -14.53 1.72
N ASP A 138 -9.50 -15.69 2.29
CA ASP A 138 -10.30 -16.30 3.38
C ASP A 138 -10.29 -15.44 4.64
N LEU A 139 -9.12 -14.94 5.05
CA LEU A 139 -9.01 -14.05 6.22
C LEU A 139 -9.76 -12.73 5.98
N LEU A 140 -9.67 -12.18 4.77
CA LEU A 140 -10.47 -11.03 4.37
C LEU A 140 -11.97 -11.30 4.44
N GLY A 141 -12.39 -12.52 4.06
CA GLY A 141 -13.77 -12.99 4.20
C GLY A 141 -14.25 -13.03 5.65
N GLN A 142 -13.42 -13.54 6.57
CA GLN A 142 -13.71 -13.56 8.01
C GLN A 142 -13.85 -12.15 8.60
N GLU A 143 -13.06 -11.20 8.09
CA GLU A 143 -13.05 -9.81 8.54
C GLU A 143 -14.01 -8.90 7.76
N LYS A 144 -14.79 -9.45 6.82
CA LYS A 144 -15.60 -8.68 5.85
C LYS A 144 -16.48 -7.63 6.52
N ASP A 145 -17.10 -7.97 7.64
CA ASP A 145 -18.05 -7.11 8.35
C ASP A 145 -17.36 -6.03 9.20
N ARG A 146 -16.12 -6.29 9.65
CA ARG A 146 -15.27 -5.29 10.32
C ARG A 146 -14.64 -4.32 9.32
N ILE A 147 -14.45 -4.72 8.06
CA ILE A 147 -13.90 -3.83 7.03
C ILE A 147 -14.92 -2.73 6.70
N TYR A 148 -14.62 -1.54 7.21
CA TYR A 148 -15.46 -0.35 7.15
C TYR A 148 -15.18 0.49 5.90
N PHE A 149 -13.91 0.65 5.54
CA PHE A 149 -13.49 1.52 4.43
C PHE A 149 -12.26 0.97 3.71
N ILE A 150 -12.30 0.97 2.37
CA ILE A 150 -11.16 0.64 1.51
C ILE A 150 -10.96 1.80 0.54
N GLY A 151 -9.89 2.56 0.71
CA GLY A 151 -9.46 3.59 -0.23
C GLY A 151 -8.51 3.02 -1.29
N THR A 152 -8.34 3.73 -2.40
CA THR A 152 -7.38 3.38 -3.46
C THR A 152 -6.41 4.53 -3.69
N THR A 153 -5.21 4.24 -4.16
CA THR A 153 -4.27 5.30 -4.55
C THR A 153 -4.67 6.03 -5.82
N GLU A 154 -5.45 5.37 -6.67
CA GLU A 154 -5.93 5.84 -7.96
C GLU A 154 -6.96 6.96 -7.79
N THR A 155 -7.78 6.89 -6.74
CA THR A 155 -8.73 7.93 -6.33
C THR A 155 -8.42 8.45 -4.92
N PHE A 156 -7.12 8.57 -4.58
CA PHE A 156 -6.68 8.85 -3.20
C PHE A 156 -7.30 10.12 -2.61
N ASP A 157 -7.31 11.21 -3.36
CA ASP A 157 -7.78 12.51 -2.85
C ASP A 157 -9.29 12.46 -2.56
N ASP A 158 -10.08 11.83 -3.42
CA ASP A 158 -11.52 11.64 -3.23
C ASP A 158 -11.83 10.68 -2.08
N ASP A 159 -11.15 9.52 -2.07
CA ASP A 159 -11.31 8.51 -1.02
C ASP A 159 -10.91 9.08 0.34
N PHE A 160 -9.82 9.86 0.40
CA PHE A 160 -9.38 10.49 1.65
C PHE A 160 -10.30 11.63 2.06
N SER A 161 -10.85 12.39 1.12
CA SER A 161 -11.86 13.42 1.40
C SER A 161 -13.14 12.82 1.98
N LEU A 162 -13.60 11.69 1.44
CA LEU A 162 -14.72 10.93 2.02
C LEU A 162 -14.38 10.41 3.42
N LEU A 163 -13.20 9.82 3.60
CA LEU A 163 -12.74 9.33 4.89
C LEU A 163 -12.69 10.44 5.95
N ARG A 164 -12.30 11.67 5.58
CA ARG A 164 -12.33 12.82 6.48
C ARG A 164 -13.73 13.13 6.96
N LYS A 165 -14.72 13.12 6.08
CA LYS A 165 -16.12 13.37 6.44
C LYS A 165 -16.64 12.29 7.40
N LEU A 166 -16.43 11.01 7.07
CA LEU A 166 -16.87 9.87 7.88
C LEU A 166 -16.31 9.89 9.32
N LEU A 167 -15.09 10.39 9.48
CA LEU A 167 -14.39 10.40 10.77
C LEU A 167 -14.46 11.77 11.47
N GLY A 168 -15.08 12.78 10.86
CA GLY A 168 -15.07 14.15 11.38
C GLY A 168 -13.65 14.72 11.52
N ILE A 169 -12.74 14.39 10.58
CA ILE A 169 -11.37 14.93 10.58
C ILE A 169 -11.43 16.43 10.27
N ASP A 170 -10.71 17.22 11.07
CA ASP A 170 -10.59 18.66 10.90
C ASP A 170 -10.08 19.01 9.47
N PRO A 171 -10.88 19.74 8.66
CA PRO A 171 -10.51 20.07 7.28
C PRO A 171 -9.30 20.99 7.19
N SER A 172 -8.94 21.70 8.27
CA SER A 172 -7.75 22.57 8.30
C SER A 172 -6.44 21.80 8.34
N ILE A 173 -6.45 20.51 8.69
CA ILE A 173 -5.24 19.67 8.67
C ILE A 173 -4.93 19.35 7.21
N ALA A 174 -3.95 20.03 6.62
CA ALA A 174 -3.55 19.77 5.24
C ALA A 174 -2.97 18.36 5.06
N LEU A 175 -3.21 17.74 3.89
CA LEU A 175 -2.37 16.64 3.45
C LEU A 175 -0.93 17.16 3.27
N PRO A 176 0.10 16.32 3.46
CA PRO A 176 1.47 16.70 3.10
C PRO A 176 1.53 17.07 1.60
N THR A 177 1.80 18.33 1.27
CA THR A 177 1.72 18.90 -0.09
C THR A 177 3.04 18.93 -0.84
N ASP A 178 4.17 18.62 -0.21
CA ASP A 178 5.44 18.49 -0.92
C ASP A 178 5.44 17.19 -1.74
N ASP A 179 6.02 17.19 -2.96
CA ASP A 179 6.22 15.98 -3.79
C ASP A 179 6.87 14.83 -3.00
N TYR A 180 7.59 15.22 -1.96
CA TYR A 180 8.27 14.43 -0.95
C TYR A 180 7.33 13.82 0.12
N GLY A 181 6.31 14.54 0.56
CA GLY A 181 5.27 14.08 1.48
C GLY A 181 4.19 13.25 0.79
N ALA A 182 3.91 13.54 -0.48
CA ALA A 182 3.00 12.78 -1.34
C ALA A 182 3.61 11.46 -1.88
N HIS A 183 4.92 11.25 -1.66
CA HIS A 183 5.66 10.05 -2.11
C HIS A 183 5.56 9.78 -3.61
N ARG A 184 5.44 10.82 -4.43
CA ARG A 184 5.51 10.68 -5.88
C ARG A 184 6.94 10.29 -6.27
N THR A 185 7.07 9.45 -7.29
CA THR A 185 8.38 9.19 -7.88
C THR A 185 8.79 10.49 -8.61
N PRO A 186 9.93 11.14 -8.24
CA PRO A 186 10.43 12.32 -8.93
C PRO A 186 10.73 12.04 -10.39
N ASP A 187 10.93 13.11 -11.14
CA ASP A 187 11.31 13.04 -12.54
C ASP A 187 12.74 12.48 -12.70
N GLY A 188 12.99 11.78 -13.81
CA GLY A 188 14.24 11.05 -14.06
C GLY A 188 14.25 9.58 -13.63
N PHE A 189 13.20 9.07 -12.99
CA PHE A 189 13.03 7.63 -12.73
C PHE A 189 12.01 7.04 -13.68
N GLU A 190 12.25 5.79 -14.11
CA GLU A 190 11.29 5.06 -14.92
C GLU A 190 10.04 4.72 -14.09
N LYS A 191 8.88 5.18 -14.57
CA LYS A 191 7.57 5.03 -13.90
C LYS A 191 6.66 4.03 -14.62
N THR A 192 7.19 3.34 -15.62
CA THR A 192 6.46 2.41 -16.49
C THR A 192 7.20 1.08 -16.55
N VAL A 193 6.49 0.05 -17.00
CA VAL A 193 7.05 -1.23 -17.42
C VAL A 193 6.47 -1.57 -18.79
N SER A 194 7.17 -2.38 -19.57
CA SER A 194 6.67 -2.90 -20.83
C SER A 194 5.49 -3.84 -20.61
N GLU A 195 4.74 -4.16 -21.67
CA GLU A 195 3.65 -5.13 -21.58
C GLU A 195 4.14 -6.53 -21.16
N ALA A 196 5.35 -6.92 -21.59
CA ALA A 196 5.97 -8.16 -21.15
C ALA A 196 6.31 -8.11 -19.65
N GLY A 197 6.97 -7.04 -19.20
CA GLY A 197 7.29 -6.84 -17.78
C GLY A 197 6.05 -6.80 -16.91
N ARG A 198 4.97 -6.15 -17.38
CA ARG A 198 3.68 -6.13 -16.70
C ARG A 198 3.12 -7.53 -16.49
N ARG A 199 3.07 -8.36 -17.53
CA ARG A 199 2.57 -9.75 -17.43
C ARG A 199 3.41 -10.59 -16.48
N ASN A 200 4.73 -10.41 -16.49
CA ASN A 200 5.62 -11.14 -15.59
C ASN A 200 5.40 -10.76 -14.12
N VAL A 201 5.27 -9.46 -13.83
CA VAL A 201 4.97 -8.97 -12.48
C VAL A 201 3.58 -9.43 -12.04
N GLN A 202 2.60 -9.43 -12.94
CA GLN A 202 1.27 -9.98 -12.69
C GLN A 202 1.31 -11.46 -12.34
N ALA A 203 2.07 -12.26 -13.09
CA ALA A 203 2.24 -13.68 -12.83
C ALA A 203 2.94 -13.95 -11.49
N TYR A 204 3.96 -13.14 -11.16
CA TYR A 204 4.66 -13.23 -9.87
C TYR A 204 3.73 -12.91 -8.68
N TYR A 205 2.89 -11.88 -8.83
CA TYR A 205 1.96 -11.42 -7.79
C TYR A 205 0.54 -11.99 -7.95
N LYS A 206 0.39 -13.19 -8.52
CA LYS A 206 -0.94 -13.76 -8.83
C LYS A 206 -1.86 -13.81 -7.60
N GLU A 207 -1.37 -14.24 -6.44
CA GLU A 207 -2.17 -14.28 -5.20
C GLU A 207 -2.45 -12.88 -4.64
N ASP A 208 -1.53 -11.93 -4.82
CA ASP A 208 -1.76 -10.53 -4.46
C ASP A 208 -2.84 -9.89 -5.34
N TYR A 209 -2.99 -10.33 -6.59
CA TYR A 209 -4.11 -9.93 -7.46
C TYR A 209 -5.44 -10.51 -6.97
N GLU A 210 -5.48 -11.74 -6.48
CA GLU A 210 -6.70 -12.30 -5.87
C GLU A 210 -7.16 -11.46 -4.67
N ILE A 211 -6.23 -11.09 -3.79
CA ILE A 211 -6.48 -10.19 -2.66
C ILE A 211 -6.95 -8.82 -3.15
N TYR A 212 -6.23 -8.22 -4.11
CA TYR A 212 -6.58 -6.90 -4.65
C TYR A 212 -7.98 -6.87 -5.27
N HIS A 213 -8.34 -7.88 -6.06
CA HIS A 213 -9.66 -7.99 -6.67
C HIS A 213 -10.76 -8.22 -5.64
N TRP A 214 -10.51 -9.03 -4.60
CA TRP A 214 -11.42 -9.15 -3.48
C TRP A 214 -11.67 -7.79 -2.82
N CYS A 215 -10.60 -7.02 -2.54
CA CYS A 215 -10.72 -5.70 -1.93
C CYS A 215 -11.48 -4.72 -2.83
N LEU A 216 -11.27 -4.75 -4.14
CA LEU A 216 -12.03 -3.92 -5.10
C LEU A 216 -13.52 -4.27 -5.09
N LYS A 217 -13.86 -5.55 -5.07
CA LYS A 217 -15.25 -6.00 -4.98
C LYS A 217 -15.88 -5.51 -3.67
N ARG A 218 -15.19 -5.69 -2.53
CA ARG A 218 -15.67 -5.23 -1.24
C ARG A 218 -15.80 -3.70 -1.20
N ARG A 219 -14.86 -2.96 -1.79
CA ARG A 219 -14.96 -1.50 -1.94
C ARG A 219 -16.22 -1.09 -2.71
N ALA A 220 -16.54 -1.77 -3.81
CA ALA A 220 -17.73 -1.47 -4.61
C ALA A 220 -19.04 -1.65 -3.81
N GLU A 221 -19.07 -2.60 -2.87
CA GLU A 221 -20.17 -2.78 -1.93
C GLU A 221 -20.22 -1.66 -0.87
N LEU A 222 -19.06 -1.26 -0.34
CA LEU A 222 -18.96 -0.29 0.76
C LEU A 222 -19.17 1.16 0.32
N LEU A 223 -18.62 1.55 -0.84
CA LEU A 223 -18.52 2.95 -1.25
C LEU A 223 -19.89 3.67 -1.31
N PRO A 224 -20.96 3.09 -1.90
CA PRO A 224 -22.28 3.73 -1.90
C PRO A 224 -22.85 3.92 -0.49
N LEU A 225 -22.62 2.96 0.41
CA LEU A 225 -23.06 3.04 1.80
C LEU A 225 -22.36 4.19 2.53
N ARG A 226 -21.05 4.33 2.33
CA ARG A 226 -20.25 5.41 2.94
C ARG A 226 -20.59 6.78 2.38
N LEU A 227 -20.90 6.87 1.10
CA LEU A 227 -21.35 8.12 0.50
C LEU A 227 -22.69 8.57 1.11
N ALA A 228 -23.64 7.64 1.26
CA ALA A 228 -24.95 7.92 1.88
C ALA A 228 -24.81 8.42 3.34
N GLU A 229 -23.90 7.84 4.13
CA GLU A 229 -23.61 8.26 5.51
C GLU A 229 -23.08 9.71 5.63
N THR A 230 -22.62 10.32 4.53
CA THR A 230 -22.09 11.69 4.53
C THR A 230 -22.95 12.69 3.74
N ALA A 231 -24.09 12.24 3.21
CA ALA A 231 -25.03 13.06 2.47
C ALA A 231 -26.12 13.68 3.37
N GLU A 232 -26.18 13.28 4.63
CA GLU A 232 -27.02 13.84 5.71
C GLU A 232 -26.25 14.90 6.52
#